data_AF-A0A3D0SQ35-F1
#
_entry.id   AF-A0A3D0SQ35-F1
#
_cell.length_a   1.000
_cell.length_b   1.000
_cell.length_c   1.000
_cell.angle_alpha   90.00
_cell.angle_beta   90.00
_cell.angle_gamma   90.00
#
_symmetry.space_group_name_H-M   'P 1'
#
loop_
_entity.id
_entity.type
_entity.pdbx_description
1 polymer ?
#
loop_
_entity_poly.entity_id
_entity_poly.type
_entity_poly.pdbx_seq_one_letter_code
_entity_poly.pdbx_strand_id
1 'polypeptide(L)'
;AVPGEASEAMAPPQMGKQEALQRFSVDLTERARTGELDPIVGRDEEIRQIVDILMRRRQNNPILTGEAGVGKTAVVEGFAQRIASGDVPPPLQDVTLRVLDVGLLQAGASMKGEFENRLRQV
;
A
#
# COMPACT_ATOMS: atom_id res chain seq x y z
N ALA A 1 -29.40 -10.85 -38.51
CA ALA A 1 -28.37 -11.11 -37.48
C ALA A 1 -29.00 -10.86 -36.12
N VAL A 2 -28.96 -11.85 -35.23
CA VAL A 2 -29.60 -11.79 -33.90
C VAL A 2 -28.64 -11.09 -32.93
N PRO A 3 -29.09 -10.15 -32.09
CA PRO A 3 -28.24 -9.52 -31.08
C PRO A 3 -28.14 -10.45 -29.86
N GLY A 4 -26.97 -11.03 -29.62
CA GLY A 4 -26.78 -11.95 -28.48
C GLY A 4 -25.52 -12.80 -28.52
N GLU A 5 -24.52 -12.48 -29.33
CA GLU A 5 -23.21 -13.12 -29.17
C GLU A 5 -22.57 -12.61 -27.88
N ALA A 6 -22.55 -13.49 -26.89
CA ALA A 6 -21.76 -13.35 -25.69
C ALA A 6 -20.32 -13.09 -26.13
N SER A 7 -19.85 -11.85 -25.95
CA SER A 7 -18.43 -11.55 -26.03
C SER A 7 -17.75 -12.47 -25.01
N GLU A 8 -16.97 -13.43 -25.48
CA GLU A 8 -15.97 -14.16 -24.71
C GLU A 8 -14.87 -13.18 -24.26
N ALA A 9 -15.26 -12.15 -23.50
CA ALA A 9 -14.33 -11.39 -22.69
C ALA A 9 -13.86 -12.35 -21.61
N MET A 10 -12.80 -13.08 -21.92
CA MET A 10 -12.07 -13.95 -21.00
C MET A 10 -12.00 -13.23 -19.65
N ALA A 11 -12.56 -13.86 -18.60
CA ALA A 11 -12.38 -13.36 -17.24
C ALA A 11 -10.87 -13.12 -17.06
N PRO A 12 -10.44 -11.95 -16.56
CA PRO A 12 -9.02 -11.69 -16.42
C PRO A 12 -8.41 -12.84 -15.62
N PRO A 13 -7.25 -13.38 -16.05
CA PRO A 13 -6.61 -14.49 -15.37
C PRO A 13 -6.54 -14.15 -13.88
N GLN A 14 -6.97 -15.08 -13.02
CA GLN A 14 -6.88 -14.91 -11.58
C GLN A 14 -5.40 -14.75 -11.23
N MET A 15 -4.95 -13.50 -11.11
CA MET A 15 -3.59 -13.19 -10.67
C MET A 15 -3.44 -13.68 -9.24
N GLY A 16 -2.30 -14.33 -8.95
CA GLY A 16 -1.99 -14.67 -7.57
C GLY A 16 -1.94 -13.40 -6.71
N LYS A 17 -2.38 -13.46 -5.45
CA LYS A 17 -2.37 -12.28 -4.54
C LYS A 17 -1.03 -11.55 -4.50
N GLN A 18 0.08 -12.28 -4.53
CA GLN A 18 1.42 -11.71 -4.57
C GLN A 18 1.72 -10.95 -5.86
N GLU A 19 1.22 -11.44 -7.00
CA GLU A 19 1.39 -10.80 -8.31
C GLU A 19 0.55 -9.52 -8.41
N ALA A 20 -0.68 -9.53 -7.87
CA ALA A 20 -1.54 -8.35 -7.79
C ALA A 20 -0.91 -7.26 -6.90
N LEU A 21 -0.41 -7.63 -5.72
CA LEU A 21 0.31 -6.70 -4.84
C LEU A 21 1.54 -6.12 -5.53
N GLN A 22 2.36 -6.92 -6.20
CA GLN A 22 3.55 -6.41 -6.90
C GLN A 22 3.19 -5.46 -8.05
N ARG A 23 2.08 -5.72 -8.75
CA ARG A 23 1.66 -4.92 -9.90
C ARG A 23 1.03 -3.57 -9.52
N PHE A 24 0.30 -3.53 -8.40
CA PHE A 24 -0.50 -2.36 -8.02
C PHE A 24 0.02 -1.64 -6.76
N SER A 25 1.18 -2.02 -6.24
CA SER A 25 1.77 -1.36 -5.08
C SER A 25 3.28 -1.13 -5.22
N VAL A 26 3.77 -0.14 -4.49
CA VAL A 26 5.20 0.15 -4.34
C VAL A 26 5.66 -0.29 -2.96
N ASP A 27 6.76 -1.03 -2.89
CA ASP A 27 7.36 -1.49 -1.63
C ASP A 27 8.22 -0.38 -1.02
N LEU A 28 7.74 0.26 0.05
CA LEU A 28 8.49 1.31 0.74
C LEU A 28 9.57 0.74 1.65
N THR A 29 9.33 -0.45 2.22
CA THR A 29 10.33 -1.13 3.05
C THR A 29 11.57 -1.51 2.25
N GLU A 30 11.40 -2.00 1.02
CA GLU A 30 12.52 -2.31 0.15
C GLU A 30 13.27 -1.04 -0.27
N ARG A 31 12.55 0.01 -0.69
CA ARG A 31 13.17 1.32 -1.00
C ARG A 31 13.94 1.91 0.17
N ALA A 32 13.46 1.70 1.40
CA ALA A 32 14.18 2.09 2.61
C ALA A 32 15.47 1.27 2.80
N ARG A 33 15.43 -0.05 2.58
CA ARG A 33 16.62 -0.92 2.66
C ARG A 33 17.67 -0.61 1.60
N THR A 34 17.24 -0.26 0.39
CA THR A 34 18.15 0.09 -0.71
C THR A 34 18.69 1.52 -0.61
N GLY A 35 18.21 2.32 0.35
CA GLY A 35 18.65 3.70 0.56
C GLY A 35 18.09 4.70 -0.45
N GLU A 36 16.99 4.35 -1.13
CA GLU A 36 16.30 5.22 -2.09
C GLU A 36 15.39 6.26 -1.43
N LEU A 37 15.08 6.10 -0.14
CA LEU A 37 14.30 7.07 0.63
C LEU A 37 15.23 8.07 1.32
N ASP A 38 14.96 9.35 1.16
CA ASP A 38 15.68 10.41 1.85
C ASP A 38 15.53 10.27 3.38
N PRO A 39 16.59 10.58 4.16
CA PRO A 39 16.53 10.47 5.62
C PRO A 39 15.48 11.42 6.20
N ILE A 40 14.58 10.89 7.03
CA ILE A 40 13.52 11.67 7.68
C ILE A 40 13.97 12.10 9.07
N VAL A 41 13.86 13.40 9.36
CA VAL A 41 14.20 13.99 10.67
C VAL A 41 13.03 14.76 11.26
N GLY A 42 12.92 14.77 12.59
CA GLY A 42 11.93 15.58 13.31
C GLY A 42 10.48 15.07 13.24
N ARG A 43 10.27 13.80 12.87
CA ARG A 43 8.95 13.14 12.79
C ARG A 43 8.81 11.95 13.73
N ASP A 44 9.66 11.89 14.75
CA ASP A 44 9.77 10.73 15.64
C ASP A 44 8.50 10.47 16.45
N GLU A 45 7.78 11.52 16.82
CA GLU A 45 6.53 11.42 17.57
C GLU A 45 5.41 10.84 16.72
N GLU A 46 5.24 11.33 15.49
CA GLU A 46 4.21 10.82 14.57
C GLU A 46 4.50 9.39 14.14
N ILE A 47 5.76 9.04 13.86
CA ILE A 47 6.15 7.66 13.54
C ILE A 47 5.89 6.73 14.75
N ARG A 48 6.20 7.18 15.97
CA ARG A 48 5.90 6.41 17.19
C ARG A 48 4.39 6.20 17.36
N GLN A 49 3.58 7.21 17.09
CA GLN A 49 2.11 7.07 17.13
C GLN A 49 1.58 6.04 16.13
N ILE A 50 2.15 5.97 14.92
CA ILE A 50 1.81 4.93 13.94
C ILE A 50 2.06 3.54 14.53
N VAL A 51 3.26 3.32 15.07
CA VAL A 51 3.63 2.05 15.72
C VAL A 51 2.65 1.72 16.85
N ASP A 52 2.39 2.68 17.73
CA ASP A 52 1.50 2.48 18.88
C ASP A 52 0.07 2.13 18.45
N ILE A 53 -0.44 2.75 17.37
CA ILE A 53 -1.76 2.44 16.81
C ILE A 53 -1.78 1.04 16.21
N LEU A 54 -0.78 0.67 15.41
CA LEU A 54 -0.70 -0.65 14.77
C LEU A 54 -0.63 -1.79 15.81
N MET A 55 -0.04 -1.53 16.99
CA MET A 55 0.05 -2.50 18.09
C MET A 55 -1.23 -2.64 18.93
N ARG A 56 -2.29 -1.86 18.65
CA ARG A 56 -3.56 -1.97 19.37
C ARG A 56 -4.29 -3.25 18.99
N ARG A 57 -5.03 -3.83 19.96
CA ARG A 57 -5.89 -4.99 19.70
C ARG A 57 -7.12 -4.67 18.85
N ARG A 58 -7.63 -3.43 18.93
CA ARG A 58 -8.78 -2.92 18.17
C ARG A 58 -8.45 -1.52 17.68
N GLN A 59 -9.07 -1.12 16.56
CA GLN A 59 -8.84 0.19 15.95
C GLN A 59 -7.35 0.44 15.66
N ASN A 60 -6.73 -0.55 15.02
CA ASN A 60 -5.30 -0.60 14.73
C ASN A 60 -4.94 -0.05 13.35
N ASN A 61 -5.84 0.70 12.72
CA ASN A 61 -5.62 1.29 11.40
C ASN A 61 -5.36 2.80 11.58
N PRO A 62 -4.11 3.26 11.51
CA PRO A 62 -3.79 4.68 11.63
C PRO A 62 -4.28 5.45 10.40
N ILE A 63 -4.77 6.68 10.62
CA ILE A 63 -5.13 7.63 9.56
C ILE A 63 -4.38 8.93 9.83
N LEU A 64 -3.49 9.32 8.91
CA LEU A 64 -2.77 10.58 8.99
C LEU A 64 -3.65 11.71 8.44
N THR A 65 -4.02 12.64 9.31
CA THR A 65 -4.79 13.84 8.95
C THR A 65 -3.91 15.09 9.00
N GLY A 66 -4.34 16.14 8.31
CA GLY A 66 -3.61 17.41 8.23
C GLY A 66 -3.69 18.02 6.83
N GLU A 67 -3.24 19.27 6.69
CA GLU A 67 -3.26 20.01 5.42
C GLU A 67 -2.41 19.35 4.33
N ALA A 68 -2.65 19.71 3.06
CA ALA A 68 -1.80 19.26 1.97
C ALA A 68 -0.39 19.82 2.13
N GLY A 69 0.64 19.02 1.82
CA GLY A 69 2.03 19.46 1.89
C GLY A 69 2.71 19.41 3.26
N VAL A 70 2.00 19.09 4.35
CA VAL A 70 2.60 19.02 5.72
C VAL A 70 3.59 17.87 5.94
N GLY A 71 3.83 17.03 4.93
CA GLY A 71 4.76 15.91 5.02
C GLY A 71 4.16 14.60 5.52
N LYS A 72 2.85 14.35 5.30
CA LYS A 72 2.20 13.06 5.66
C LYS A 72 2.93 11.86 5.04
N THR A 73 3.36 11.98 3.78
CA THR A 73 4.14 10.96 3.08
C THR A 73 5.49 10.70 3.76
N ALA A 74 6.18 11.77 4.18
CA ALA A 74 7.46 11.67 4.88
C ALA A 74 7.35 10.90 6.20
N VAL A 75 6.22 11.02 6.92
CA VAL A 75 5.99 10.22 8.14
C VAL A 75 5.88 8.73 7.80
N VAL A 76 5.22 8.36 6.70
CA VAL A 76 5.08 6.97 6.25
C VAL A 76 6.42 6.41 5.76
N GLU A 77 7.21 7.21 5.04
CA GLU A 77 8.57 6.85 4.60
C GLU A 77 9.51 6.67 5.79
N GLY A 78 9.44 7.55 6.80
CA GLY A 78 10.19 7.38 8.05
C GLY A 78 9.78 6.13 8.82
N PHE A 79 8.50 5.77 8.80
CA PHE A 79 8.06 4.48 9.35
C PHE A 79 8.63 3.29 8.57
N ALA A 80 8.69 3.35 7.24
CA ALA A 80 9.36 2.33 6.43
C ALA A 80 10.85 2.19 6.77
N GLN A 81 11.55 3.31 7.00
CA GLN A 81 12.95 3.31 7.45
C GLN A 81 13.12 2.60 8.79
N ARG A 82 12.22 2.82 9.76
CA ARG A 82 12.26 2.11 11.04
C ARG A 82 12.01 0.62 10.92
N ILE A 83 11.09 0.19 10.04
CA ILE A 83 10.90 -1.24 9.75
C ILE A 83 12.18 -1.81 9.14
N ALA A 84 12.76 -1.13 8.16
CA ALA A 84 13.97 -1.59 7.46
C ALA A 84 15.20 -1.68 8.38
N SER A 85 15.33 -0.78 9.36
CA SER A 85 16.41 -0.80 10.35
C SER A 85 16.17 -1.74 11.53
N GLY A 86 14.96 -2.31 11.65
CA GLY A 86 14.54 -3.11 12.80
C GLY A 86 14.22 -2.31 14.06
N ASP A 87 14.15 -0.97 13.97
CA ASP A 87 13.75 -0.08 15.07
C ASP A 87 12.21 -0.04 15.25
N VAL A 88 11.64 -1.23 15.42
CA VAL A 88 10.20 -1.44 15.65
C VAL A 88 9.97 -2.63 16.60
N PRO A 89 8.81 -2.69 17.28
CA PRO A 89 8.44 -3.83 18.10
C PRO A 89 8.48 -5.16 17.33
N PRO A 90 8.71 -6.31 18.00
CA PRO A 90 8.85 -7.61 17.35
C PRO A 90 7.76 -7.97 16.32
N PRO A 91 6.46 -7.66 16.55
CA PRO A 91 5.41 -7.95 15.57
C PRO A 91 5.55 -7.20 14.23
N LEU A 92 6.38 -6.15 14.15
CA LEU A 92 6.59 -5.33 12.97
C LEU A 92 7.96 -5.52 12.31
N GLN A 93 8.84 -6.38 12.84
CA GLN A 93 10.20 -6.50 12.30
C GLN A 93 10.24 -7.18 10.92
N ASP A 94 9.37 -8.17 10.69
CA ASP A 94 9.32 -8.94 9.44
C ASP A 94 8.15 -8.54 8.53
N VAL A 95 7.63 -7.32 8.69
CA VAL A 95 6.51 -6.82 7.86
C VAL A 95 7.02 -6.03 6.66
N THR A 96 6.22 -6.01 5.60
CA THR A 96 6.50 -5.24 4.38
C THR A 96 5.49 -4.10 4.29
N LEU A 97 5.98 -2.86 4.20
CA LEU A 97 5.12 -1.68 4.01
C LEU A 97 4.99 -1.37 2.52
N ARG A 98 3.75 -1.38 2.03
CA ARG A 98 3.45 -1.12 0.62
C ARG A 98 2.47 0.03 0.48
N VAL A 99 2.69 0.86 -0.54
CA VAL A 99 1.75 1.91 -0.97
C VAL A 99 0.95 1.38 -2.13
N LEU A 100 -0.36 1.26 -1.94
CA LEU A 100 -1.30 0.91 -3.01
C LEU A 100 -1.50 2.12 -3.93
N ASP A 101 -1.32 1.92 -5.23
CA ASP A 101 -1.59 2.95 -6.24
C ASP A 101 -2.99 2.75 -6.84
N VAL A 102 -3.90 3.64 -6.44
CA VAL A 102 -5.29 3.63 -6.91
C VAL A 102 -5.37 4.03 -8.38
N GLY A 103 -4.46 4.88 -8.87
CA GLY A 103 -4.38 5.25 -10.29
C GLY A 103 -4.04 4.06 -11.17
N LEU A 104 -3.07 3.22 -10.75
CA LEU A 104 -2.75 1.97 -11.45
C LEU A 104 -3.90 0.97 -11.44
N LEU A 105 -4.67 0.90 -10.35
CA LEU A 105 -5.86 0.06 -10.29
C LEU A 105 -6.95 0.52 -11.27
N GLN A 106 -7.14 1.83 -11.42
CA GLN A 106 -8.10 2.42 -12.35
C GLN A 106 -7.64 2.37 -13.81
N ALA A 107 -6.33 2.47 -14.06
CA ALA A 107 -5.78 2.47 -15.40
C ALA A 107 -6.13 1.16 -16.15
N GLY A 108 -6.84 1.30 -17.27
CA GLY A 108 -7.30 0.17 -18.06
C GLY A 108 -8.39 -0.70 -17.40
N ALA A 109 -9.02 -0.24 -16.31
CA ALA A 109 -10.29 -0.79 -15.85
C ALA A 109 -11.41 -0.11 -16.65
N SER A 110 -11.73 -0.67 -17.81
CA SER A 110 -12.66 -0.06 -18.78
C SER A 110 -14.07 -0.61 -18.63
N MET A 111 -14.21 -1.81 -18.08
CA MET A 111 -15.50 -2.45 -17.83
C MET A 111 -15.95 -2.20 -16.39
N LYS A 112 -17.25 -1.97 -16.21
CA LYS A 112 -17.86 -1.83 -14.89
C LYS A 112 -17.59 -3.09 -14.05
N GLY A 113 -17.04 -2.91 -12.84
CA GLY A 113 -16.70 -4.02 -11.93
C GLY A 113 -15.23 -4.46 -12.00
N GLU A 114 -14.45 -4.07 -13.02
CA GLU A 114 -13.04 -4.47 -13.13
C GLU A 114 -12.17 -3.86 -12.02
N PHE A 115 -12.43 -2.61 -11.65
CA PHE A 115 -11.72 -1.95 -10.56
C PHE A 115 -11.94 -2.69 -9.23
N GLU A 116 -13.19 -3.00 -8.91
CA GLU A 116 -13.54 -3.72 -7.69
C GLU A 116 -12.96 -5.14 -7.69
N ASN A 117 -12.93 -5.81 -8.85
CA ASN A 117 -12.32 -7.12 -8.99
C ASN A 117 -10.80 -7.06 -8.75
N ARG A 118 -10.11 -6.06 -9.31
CA ARG A 118 -8.68 -5.84 -9.06
C ARG A 118 -8.43 -5.53 -7.59
N LEU A 119 -9.23 -4.65 -6.98
CA LEU A 119 -9.11 -4.29 -5.56
C LEU A 119 -9.28 -5.51 -4.64
N ARG A 120 -10.16 -6.46 -4.98
CA ARG A 120 -10.34 -7.71 -4.22
C ARG A 120 -9.18 -8.70 -4.35
N GLN A 121 -8.37 -8.58 -5.39
CA GLN A 121 -7.20 -9.44 -5.61
C GLN A 121 -5.96 -8.96 -4.85
N VAL A 122 -5.94 -7.70 -4.43
CA VAL A 122 -4.87 -7.10 -3.61
C VAL A 122 -5.07 -7.41 -2.13
#